data_AF-A0A3P8VBN2-F1
#
_entry.id   AF-A0A3P8VBN2-F1
#
_cell.length_a   1.000
_cell.length_b   1.000
_cell.length_c   1.000
_cell.angle_alpha   90.00
_cell.angle_beta   90.00
_cell.angle_gamma   90.00
#
_symmetry.space_group_name_H-M   'P 1'
#
loop_
_entity.id
_entity.type
_entity.pdbx_description
1 polymer ?
#
loop_
_entity_poly.entity_id
_entity_poly.type
_entity_poly.pdbx_seq_one_letter_code
_entity_poly.pdbx_strand_id
1 'polypeptide(L)' 'VYPLTLPSASVVICFFNEAFSALLRTVHSVLDRTPAYLLHEIILVDDHSELGKVLFSW' A
#
# COMPACT_ATOMS: atom_id res chain seq x y z
N VAL A 1 -0.72 -10.67 -26.66
CA VAL A 1 -2.01 -10.90 -25.98
C VAL A 1 -1.69 -11.50 -24.62
N TYR A 2 -2.16 -10.89 -23.53
CA TYR A 2 -1.97 -11.46 -22.18
C TYR A 2 -3.05 -12.52 -21.88
N PRO A 3 -2.76 -13.53 -21.04
CA PRO A 3 -3.77 -14.49 -20.59
C PRO A 3 -4.95 -13.80 -19.90
N LEU A 4 -6.17 -14.30 -20.09
CA LEU A 4 -7.36 -13.80 -19.39
C LEU A 4 -7.33 -14.11 -17.89
N THR A 5 -6.61 -15.15 -17.50
CA THR A 5 -6.45 -15.58 -16.10
C THR A 5 -5.00 -15.39 -15.68
N LEU A 6 -4.76 -14.32 -14.92
CA LEU A 6 -3.48 -14.07 -14.26
C LEU A 6 -3.62 -14.44 -12.77
N PRO A 7 -2.52 -14.85 -12.12
CA PRO A 7 -2.52 -15.08 -10.68
C PRO A 7 -2.77 -13.77 -9.93
N SER A 8 -3.43 -13.85 -8.78
CA SER A 8 -3.56 -12.73 -7.86
C SER A 8 -2.19 -12.38 -7.25
N ALA A 9 -1.97 -11.09 -6.97
CA ALA A 9 -0.77 -10.56 -6.39
C ALA A 9 -1.07 -9.84 -5.06
N SER A 10 -0.16 -10.00 -4.10
CA SER A 10 -0.11 -9.18 -2.87
C SER A 10 0.85 -8.02 -3.10
N VAL A 11 0.44 -6.80 -2.73
CA VAL A 11 1.26 -5.59 -2.88
C VAL A 11 1.82 -5.19 -1.51
N VAL A 12 3.14 -5.26 -1.35
CA VAL A 12 3.82 -4.86 -0.10
C VAL A 12 4.43 -3.47 -0.29
N ILE A 13 4.09 -2.53 0.58
CA ILE A 13 4.59 -1.16 0.57
C ILE A 13 5.30 -0.91 1.90
N CYS A 14 6.63 -0.81 1.88
CA CYS A 14 7.43 -0.40 3.02
C CYS A 14 7.56 1.12 3.03
N PHE A 15 7.25 1.76 4.15
CA PHE A 15 7.35 3.21 4.30
C PHE A 15 8.11 3.59 5.57
N PHE A 16 8.85 4.70 5.51
CA PHE A 16 9.54 5.30 6.64
C PHE A 16 9.40 6.82 6.58
N ASN A 17 8.67 7.39 7.54
CA ASN A 17 8.42 8.84 7.64
C ASN A 17 7.91 9.49 6.34
N GLU A 18 7.16 8.73 5.53
CA GLU A 18 6.60 9.20 4.28
C GLU A 18 5.38 10.11 4.55
N ALA A 19 5.20 11.14 3.74
CA ALA A 19 4.02 12.00 3.87
C ALA A 19 2.75 11.16 3.66
N PHE A 20 1.80 11.21 4.61
CA PHE A 20 0.57 10.41 4.56
C PHE A 20 -0.21 10.57 3.24
N SER A 21 -0.20 11.77 2.65
CA SER A 21 -0.81 12.05 1.35
C SER A 21 -0.13 11.31 0.18
N ALA A 22 1.18 11.12 0.25
CA ALA A 22 1.93 10.35 -0.76
C ALA A 22 1.64 8.85 -0.62
N LEU A 23 1.67 8.32 0.60
CA LEU A 23 1.34 6.91 0.89
C LEU A 23 -0.09 6.57 0.43
N LEU A 24 -1.07 7.40 0.79
CA LEU A 24 -2.46 7.23 0.35
C LEU A 24 -2.59 7.31 -1.16
N ARG A 25 -1.92 8.25 -1.82
CA ARG A 25 -1.93 8.34 -3.28
C ARG A 25 -1.41 7.06 -3.93
N THR A 26 -0.39 6.43 -3.35
CA THR A 26 0.14 5.14 -3.82
C THR A 26 -0.90 4.03 -3.66
N VAL A 27 -1.52 3.91 -2.48
CA VAL A 27 -2.58 2.92 -2.22
C VAL A 27 -3.78 3.12 -3.16
N HIS A 28 -4.28 4.35 -3.30
CA HIS A 28 -5.37 4.69 -4.23
C HIS A 28 -5.02 4.34 -5.66
N SER A 29 -3.80 4.66 -6.09
CA SER A 29 -3.32 4.30 -7.42
C SER A 29 -3.32 2.79 -7.67
N VAL A 30 -2.97 1.97 -6.67
CA VAL A 30 -3.01 0.50 -6.78
C VAL A 30 -4.45 0.02 -6.93
N LEU A 31 -5.35 0.54 -6.11
CA LEU A 31 -6.78 0.18 -6.16
C LEU A 31 -7.44 0.56 -7.50
N ASP A 32 -7.14 1.76 -8.02
CA ASP A 32 -7.76 2.26 -9.25
C ASP A 32 -7.21 1.60 -10.52
N ARG A 33 -5.93 1.19 -10.51
CA ARG A 33 -5.25 0.67 -11.70
C ARG A 33 -5.17 -0.85 -11.75
N THR A 34 -5.47 -1.55 -10.66
CA THR A 34 -5.46 -3.01 -10.60
C THR A 34 -6.89 -3.56 -10.62
N PRO A 35 -7.22 -4.46 -11.56
CA PRO A 35 -8.49 -5.17 -11.53
C PRO A 35 -8.68 -5.93 -10.21
N ALA A 36 -9.88 -5.85 -9.61
CA ALA A 36 -10.15 -6.42 -8.28
C ALA A 36 -9.86 -7.92 -8.14
N TYR A 37 -9.93 -8.69 -9.24
CA TYR A 37 -9.63 -10.13 -9.24
C TYR A 37 -8.12 -10.44 -9.19
N LEU A 38 -7.26 -9.44 -9.43
CA LEU A 38 -5.80 -9.59 -9.41
C LEU A 38 -5.17 -9.10 -8.11
N LEU A 39 -5.88 -8.30 -7.32
CA LEU A 39 -5.36 -7.78 -6.06
C LEU A 39 -5.83 -8.65 -4.90
N HIS A 40 -4.90 -9.37 -4.26
CA HIS A 40 -5.22 -10.17 -3.08
C HIS A 40 -5.30 -9.31 -1.81
N GLU A 41 -4.26 -8.52 -1.57
CA GLU A 41 -4.10 -7.69 -0.38
C GLU A 41 -3.08 -6.57 -0.63
N ILE A 42 -3.14 -5.53 0.21
CA ILE A 42 -2.11 -4.49 0.30
C ILE A 42 -1.56 -4.51 1.73
N ILE A 43 -0.27 -4.79 1.87
CA ILE A 43 0.43 -4.84 3.15
C ILE A 43 1.26 -3.58 3.28
N LEU A 44 0.94 -2.75 4.28
CA LEU A 44 1.72 -1.56 4.62
C LEU A 44 2.67 -1.92 5.76
N VAL A 45 3.98 -1.84 5.50
CA VAL A 45 5.03 -2.14 6.47
C VAL A 45 5.67 -0.83 6.93
N ASP A 46 5.51 -0.53 8.21
CA ASP A 46 6.14 0.65 8.84
C ASP A 46 7.55 0.28 9.34
N ASP A 47 8.57 0.92 8.77
CA ASP A 47 9.97 0.72 9.15
C ASP A 47 10.42 1.71 10.26
N HIS A 48 9.64 1.81 11.35
CA HIS A 48 9.88 2.68 12.51
C HIS A 48 9.67 4.19 12.28
N SER A 49 8.62 4.58 11.58
CA SER A 49 8.27 5.99 11.40
C SER A 49 8.05 6.74 12.73
N GLU A 50 8.52 7.99 12.81
CA GLU A 50 8.41 8.81 14.03
C GLU A 50 6.98 9.31 14.30
N LEU A 51 6.12 9.34 13.27
CA LEU A 51 4.77 9.89 13.33
C LEU A 51 3.88 9.16 14.37
N GLY A 52 4.07 7.84 14.52
CA GLY A 52 3.37 7.04 15.53
C GLY A 52 3.76 7.38 16.96
N LYS A 53 5.00 7.83 17.22
CA LYS A 53 5.44 8.20 18.59
C LYS A 53 4.80 9.50 19.09
N VAL A 54 4.50 10.44 18.20
CA VAL A 54 3.95 11.76 18.57
C VAL A 54 2.48 11.67 18.99
N LEU A 55 1.71 10.74 18.40
CA LEU A 55 0.27 10.58 18.67
C LEU A 55 -0.06 9.82 19.97
N PHE A 56 0.87 9.02 20.51
CA PHE A 56 0.68 8.27 21.77
C PHE A 56 1.40 8.90 22.97
N SER A 57 1.90 10.14 22.85
CA SER A 57 2.64 10.86 23.90
C SER A 57 1.81 11.95 24.63
N TRP A 58 0.49 11.96 24.49
CA TRP A 58 -0.40 12.90 25.19
C TRP A 58 -1.61 12.18 25.81
#